data_AF-A0A8D4BDN2-F1
#
_entry.id   AF-A0A8D4BDN2-F1
#
_cell.length_a   1.000
_cell.length_b   1.000
_cell.length_c   1.000
_cell.angle_alpha   90.00
_cell.angle_beta   90.00
_cell.angle_gamma   90.00
#
_symmetry.space_group_name_H-M   'P 1'
#
loop_
_entity.id
_entity.type
_entity.pdbx_description
1 polymer ?
#
loop_
_entity_poly.entity_id
_entity_poly.type
_entity_poly.pdbx_seq_one_letter_code
_entity_poly.pdbx_strand_id
1 'polypeptide(L)'
;MKVGKMGSKLEGGDPELLAWPNGDMAVDHPEAEKKCLGKKPLQPPETDPKKNPDYMSDYADWIQCMNAKGLKVDPLPNGEGWNFKAGTTPPRNADQISQECMIEAFSE
;
A
#
# COMPACT_ATOMS: atom_id res chain seq x y z
N MET A 1 -11.55 -36.01 -0.67
CA MET A 1 -12.15 -34.75 -0.20
C MET A 1 -12.75 -34.04 -1.41
N LYS A 2 -14.05 -33.79 -1.43
CA LYS A 2 -14.70 -33.04 -2.52
C LYS A 2 -14.74 -31.56 -2.11
N VAL A 3 -14.02 -30.72 -2.85
CA VAL A 3 -14.11 -29.26 -2.72
C VAL A 3 -15.47 -28.84 -3.28
N GLY A 4 -16.38 -28.43 -2.40
CA GLY A 4 -17.68 -27.90 -2.79
C GLY A 4 -17.57 -26.49 -3.33
N LYS A 5 -18.16 -26.24 -4.50
CA LYS A 5 -18.38 -24.91 -5.07
C LYS A 5 -19.10 -24.03 -4.04
N MET A 6 -18.42 -23.01 -3.50
CA MET A 6 -19.07 -21.95 -2.74
C MET A 6 -19.63 -20.93 -3.73
N GLY A 7 -20.83 -21.22 -4.22
CA GLY A 7 -21.60 -20.32 -5.05
C GLY A 7 -22.62 -19.56 -4.22
N SER A 8 -22.66 -18.25 -4.48
CA SER A 8 -23.86 -17.42 -4.62
C SER A 8 -24.56 -16.83 -3.38
N LYS A 9 -24.69 -15.50 -3.47
CA LYS A 9 -25.77 -14.62 -2.98
C LYS A 9 -25.86 -14.41 -1.46
N LEU A 10 -25.26 -13.31 -1.02
CA LEU A 10 -25.80 -12.56 0.11
C LEU A 10 -27.09 -11.88 -0.36
N GLU A 11 -28.23 -12.55 -0.20
CA GLU A 11 -29.52 -11.89 -0.31
C GLU A 11 -29.67 -10.90 0.85
N GLY A 12 -29.85 -9.61 0.55
CA GLY A 12 -30.17 -8.57 1.52
C GLY A 12 -29.01 -7.65 1.97
N GLY A 13 -27.81 -7.78 1.40
CA GLY A 13 -26.75 -6.79 1.60
C GLY A 13 -27.00 -5.55 0.74
N ASP A 14 -26.96 -4.36 1.33
CA ASP A 14 -26.95 -3.11 0.57
C ASP A 14 -25.78 -3.16 -0.43
N PRO A 15 -26.03 -3.09 -1.75
CA PRO A 15 -24.99 -3.11 -2.78
C PRO A 15 -23.92 -2.02 -2.58
N GLU A 16 -24.23 -0.96 -1.82
CA GLU A 16 -23.28 0.11 -1.48
C GLU A 16 -22.33 -0.23 -0.31
N LEU A 17 -22.59 -1.31 0.44
CA LEU A 17 -21.85 -1.67 1.66
C LEU A 17 -21.13 -3.03 1.58
N LEU A 18 -21.25 -3.74 0.45
CA LEU A 18 -20.55 -5.01 0.26
C LEU A 18 -19.09 -4.73 -0.12
N ALA A 19 -18.18 -4.86 0.85
CA ALA A 19 -16.79 -5.14 0.52
C ALA A 19 -16.79 -6.42 -0.33
N TRP A 20 -16.20 -6.36 -1.53
CA TRP A 20 -16.12 -7.48 -2.46
C TRP A 20 -14.76 -8.16 -2.30
N PRO A 21 -14.59 -9.11 -1.36
CA PRO A 21 -13.27 -9.59 -0.93
C PRO A 21 -12.49 -10.39 -1.98
N ASN A 22 -13.08 -10.65 -3.15
CA ASN A 22 -12.46 -11.45 -4.21
C ASN A 22 -12.76 -10.91 -5.63
N GLY A 23 -13.04 -9.60 -5.76
CA GLY A 23 -13.29 -8.94 -7.03
C GLY A 23 -12.30 -7.79 -7.26
N ASP A 24 -11.90 -7.58 -8.51
CA ASP A 24 -11.18 -6.37 -8.88
C ASP A 24 -12.23 -5.30 -9.17
N MET A 25 -12.36 -4.34 -8.27
CA MET A 25 -13.33 -3.24 -8.35
C MET A 25 -13.27 -2.47 -9.66
N ALA A 26 -12.06 -2.28 -10.19
CA ALA A 26 -11.86 -1.57 -11.44
C ALA A 26 -12.36 -2.36 -12.64
N VAL A 27 -12.43 -3.69 -12.53
CA VAL A 27 -12.86 -4.62 -13.60
C VAL A 27 -14.32 -5.03 -13.45
N ASP A 28 -14.73 -5.45 -12.25
CA ASP A 28 -16.04 -6.01 -11.96
C ASP A 28 -17.11 -4.92 -11.76
N HIS A 29 -16.69 -3.75 -11.26
CA HIS A 29 -17.58 -2.64 -10.91
C HIS A 29 -16.98 -1.26 -11.29
N PRO A 30 -16.63 -1.02 -12.57
CA PRO A 30 -15.93 0.19 -13.01
C PRO A 30 -16.69 1.49 -12.69
N GLU A 31 -18.02 1.45 -12.72
CA GLU A 31 -18.86 2.61 -12.37
C GLU A 31 -18.84 2.93 -10.87
N ALA A 32 -18.71 1.91 -10.01
CA ALA A 32 -18.55 2.11 -8.58
C ALA A 32 -17.15 2.64 -8.26
N GLU A 33 -16.11 2.05 -8.84
CA GLU A 33 -14.72 2.53 -8.70
C GLU A 33 -14.61 3.99 -9.16
N LYS A 34 -15.19 4.35 -10.32
CA LYS A 34 -15.18 5.73 -10.83
C LYS A 34 -15.83 6.74 -9.88
N LYS A 35 -16.93 6.37 -9.21
CA LYS A 35 -17.57 7.22 -8.19
C LYS A 35 -16.69 7.39 -6.95
N CYS A 36 -15.90 6.37 -6.60
CA CYS A 36 -15.03 6.36 -5.42
C CYS A 36 -13.64 6.98 -5.66
N LEU A 37 -13.09 6.94 -6.88
CA LEU A 37 -11.73 7.42 -7.20
C LEU A 37 -11.53 8.88 -6.77
N GLY A 38 -12.50 9.75 -7.02
CA GLY A 38 -12.45 11.16 -6.61
C GLY A 38 -12.63 11.41 -5.10
N LYS A 39 -12.88 10.36 -4.31
CA LYS A 39 -13.01 10.41 -2.84
C LYS A 39 -11.79 9.86 -2.11
N LYS A 40 -10.86 9.21 -2.83
CA LYS A 40 -9.60 8.75 -2.23
C LYS A 40 -8.79 9.98 -1.80
N PRO A 41 -8.15 9.95 -0.61
CA PRO A 41 -7.18 10.97 -0.24
C PRO A 41 -6.16 11.14 -1.37
N LEU A 42 -5.86 12.38 -1.71
CA LEU A 42 -4.73 12.65 -2.61
C LEU A 42 -3.47 12.15 -1.92
N GLN A 43 -2.63 11.43 -2.65
CA GLN A 43 -1.30 11.13 -2.15
C GLN A 43 -0.53 12.45 -1.97
N PRO A 44 0.28 12.57 -0.90
CA PRO A 44 1.15 13.72 -0.72
C PRO A 44 2.01 13.94 -1.97
N PRO A 45 2.14 15.18 -2.47
CA PRO A 45 2.97 15.46 -3.64
C PRO A 45 4.44 15.08 -3.43
N GLU A 46 4.91 15.07 -2.19
CA GLU A 46 6.26 14.68 -1.78
C GLU A 46 6.52 13.20 -2.08
N THR A 47 5.51 12.34 -2.00
CA THR A 47 5.64 10.90 -2.32
C THR A 47 5.37 10.58 -3.80
N ASP A 48 5.15 11.58 -4.66
CA ASP A 48 4.90 11.40 -6.10
C ASP A 48 6.17 11.73 -6.90
N PRO A 49 6.83 10.74 -7.56
CA PRO A 49 8.07 10.97 -8.32
C PRO A 49 7.91 11.93 -9.50
N LYS A 50 6.68 12.23 -9.92
CA LYS A 50 6.41 13.22 -10.99
C LYS A 50 6.33 14.64 -10.45
N LYS A 51 6.20 14.82 -9.13
CA LYS A 51 6.01 16.11 -8.47
C LYS A 51 7.14 16.45 -7.50
N ASN A 52 7.79 15.44 -6.92
CA ASN A 52 8.95 15.61 -6.07
C ASN A 52 10.25 15.45 -6.90
N PRO A 53 11.04 16.54 -7.11
CA PRO A 53 12.32 16.47 -7.81
C PRO A 53 13.38 15.66 -7.04
N ASP A 54 13.24 15.53 -5.72
CA ASP A 54 14.18 14.87 -4.82
C ASP A 54 13.73 13.45 -4.41
N TYR A 55 12.67 12.94 -5.05
CA TYR A 55 12.01 11.66 -4.71
C TYR A 55 12.97 10.49 -4.45
N MET A 56 13.99 10.31 -5.30
CA MET A 56 14.92 9.20 -5.16
C MET A 56 15.89 9.38 -3.98
N SER A 57 16.18 10.62 -3.59
CA SER A 57 16.96 10.93 -2.39
C SER A 57 16.13 10.60 -1.14
N ASP A 58 14.91 11.14 -1.05
CA ASP A 58 14.00 10.90 0.06
C ASP A 58 13.66 9.41 0.19
N TYR A 59 13.46 8.72 -0.93
CA TYR A 59 13.29 7.28 -0.97
C TYR A 59 14.50 6.54 -0.38
N ALA A 60 15.73 6.97 -0.70
CA ALA A 60 16.94 6.37 -0.14
C ALA A 60 17.03 6.61 1.38
N ASP A 61 16.64 7.80 1.85
CA ASP A 61 16.62 8.16 3.27
C ASP A 61 15.56 7.38 4.03
N TRP A 62 14.38 7.16 3.44
CA TRP A 62 13.34 6.29 3.99
C TRP A 62 13.86 4.86 4.21
N ILE A 63 14.54 4.28 3.22
CA ILE A 63 15.13 2.94 3.28
C ILE A 63 16.22 2.86 4.35
N GLN A 64 17.07 3.88 4.46
CA GLN A 64 18.11 3.96 5.46
C GLN A 64 17.53 4.04 6.88
N CYS A 65 16.54 4.90 7.10
CA CYS A 65 15.87 5.05 8.39
C CYS A 65 15.23 3.73 8.85
N MET A 66 14.49 3.04 7.97
CA MET A 66 13.86 1.76 8.31
C MET A 66 14.90 0.72 8.71
N ASN A 67 15.96 0.59 7.91
CA ASN A 67 17.05 -0.35 8.19
C ASN A 67 17.78 -0.02 9.51
N ALA A 68 17.98 1.26 9.82
CA ALA A 68 18.57 1.72 11.08
C ALA A 68 17.69 1.38 12.29
N LYS A 69 16.37 1.55 12.18
CA LYS A 69 15.39 1.22 13.23
C LYS A 69 15.08 -0.28 13.35
N GLY A 70 15.68 -1.13 12.51
CA GLY A 70 15.59 -2.59 12.60
C GLY A 70 14.54 -3.23 11.69
N LEU A 71 13.80 -2.44 10.90
CA LEU A 71 12.97 -2.93 9.82
C LEU A 71 13.85 -3.19 8.59
N LYS A 72 14.33 -4.43 8.45
CA LYS A 72 15.31 -4.80 7.43
C LYS A 72 14.66 -4.98 6.06
N VAL A 73 15.01 -4.11 5.12
CA VAL A 73 14.38 -4.05 3.80
C VAL A 73 15.42 -3.85 2.68
N ASP A 74 15.11 -4.38 1.52
CA ASP A 74 15.84 -4.17 0.27
C ASP A 74 14.99 -3.28 -0.67
N PRO A 75 15.56 -2.20 -1.23
CA PRO A 75 14.83 -1.28 -2.09
C PRO A 75 14.49 -1.90 -3.46
N LEU A 76 13.37 -1.47 -4.06
CA LEU A 76 13.07 -1.73 -5.46
C LEU A 76 13.85 -0.77 -6.36
N PRO A 77 14.39 -1.21 -7.52
CA PRO A 77 15.21 -0.35 -8.39
C PRO A 77 14.50 0.89 -8.93
N ASN A 78 13.17 0.86 -9.00
CA ASN A 78 12.35 1.95 -9.53
C ASN A 78 11.80 2.90 -8.44
N GLY A 79 12.17 2.71 -7.17
CA GLY A 79 11.71 3.55 -6.07
C GLY A 79 10.25 3.32 -5.64
N GLU A 80 9.50 2.42 -6.30
CA GLU A 80 8.06 2.23 -6.05
C GLU A 80 7.73 1.49 -4.74
N GLY A 81 8.75 1.09 -3.98
CA GLY A 81 8.57 0.38 -2.71
C GLY A 81 9.80 -0.42 -2.31
N TRP A 82 9.62 -1.41 -1.45
CA TRP A 82 10.72 -2.23 -0.92
C TRP A 82 10.21 -3.62 -0.56
N ASN A 83 11.12 -4.58 -0.42
CA ASN A 83 10.83 -5.92 0.07
C ASN A 83 11.52 -6.15 1.42
N PHE A 84 10.99 -7.04 2.25
CA PHE A 84 11.73 -7.51 3.42
C PHE A 84 13.02 -8.21 2.99
N LYS A 85 14.10 -7.92 3.71
CA LYS A 85 15.36 -8.62 3.49
C LYS A 85 15.17 -10.10 3.80
N ALA A 86 15.66 -10.97 2.91
CA ALA A 86 15.52 -12.41 3.06
C ALA A 86 16.08 -12.92 4.40
N GLY A 87 15.34 -13.81 5.06
CA GLY A 87 15.75 -14.40 6.34
C GLY A 87 15.59 -13.49 7.56
N THR A 88 14.91 -12.35 7.41
CA THR A 88 14.62 -11.46 8.54
C THR A 88 13.18 -11.61 9.01
N THR A 89 12.96 -11.44 10.32
CA THR A 89 11.62 -11.35 10.90
C THR A 89 11.35 -9.88 11.19
N PRO A 90 10.27 -9.28 10.65
CA PRO A 90 9.92 -7.90 10.94
C PRO A 90 9.68 -7.70 12.45
N PRO A 91 10.08 -6.55 13.03
CA PRO A 91 9.76 -6.24 14.42
C PRO A 91 8.25 -6.03 14.60
N ARG A 92 7.75 -6.18 15.83
CA ARG A 92 6.30 -6.01 16.12
C ARG A 92 5.76 -4.62 15.78
N ASN A 93 6.61 -3.61 15.77
CA ASN A 93 6.29 -2.22 15.43
C ASN A 93 6.72 -1.84 14.00
N ALA A 94 6.78 -2.80 13.06
CA ALA A 94 7.18 -2.56 11.68
C ALA A 94 6.39 -1.42 11.00
N ASP A 95 5.06 -1.41 11.15
CA ASP A 95 4.20 -0.39 10.54
C ASP A 95 4.51 1.01 11.09
N GLN A 96 4.74 1.10 12.39
CA GLN A 96 5.14 2.36 13.04
C GLN A 96 6.49 2.85 12.49
N ILE A 97 7.50 1.97 12.41
CA ILE A 97 8.82 2.32 11.86
C ILE A 97 8.68 2.80 10.42
N SER A 98 7.92 2.08 9.59
CA SER A 98 7.71 2.44 8.19
C SER A 98 7.06 3.82 8.04
N GLN A 99 6.01 4.09 8.83
CA GLN A 99 5.29 5.36 8.78
C GLN A 99 6.16 6.53 9.28
N GLU A 100 6.83 6.38 10.43
CA GLU A 100 7.70 7.42 10.98
C GLU A 100 8.84 7.75 10.01
N CYS A 101 9.50 6.73 9.45
CA CYS A 101 10.59 6.95 8.50
C CYS A 101 10.11 7.55 7.17
N MET A 102 8.88 7.23 6.73
CA MET A 102 8.31 7.86 5.53
C MET A 102 8.04 9.34 5.79
N ILE A 103 7.45 9.67 6.94
CA ILE A 103 7.21 11.07 7.32
C ILE A 103 8.54 11.81 7.43
N GLU A 104 9.54 11.23 8.11
CA GLU A 104 10.86 11.84 8.27
C GLU A 104 11.55 12.13 6.93
N ALA A 105 11.44 11.22 5.96
CA ALA A 105 12.09 11.37 4.67
C ALA A 105 11.35 12.29 3.68
N PHE A 106 10.01 12.30 3.73
CA PHE A 106 9.17 13.01 2.75
C PHE A 106 8.43 14.23 3.33
N SER A 107 8.78 14.68 4.53
CA SER A 107 8.23 15.92 5.10
C SER A 107 9.33 16.98 5.16
N GLU A 108 9.37 17.86 4.17
CA GLU A 108 10.07 19.16 4.28
C GLU A 108 9.26 20.17 5.12
#